data_AF-A0A1I7N5N9-F1
#
_entry.id   AF-A0A1I7N5N9-F1
#
_cell.length_a   1.000
_cell.length_b   1.000
_cell.length_c   1.000
_cell.angle_alpha   90.00
_cell.angle_beta   90.00
_cell.angle_gamma   90.00
#
_symmetry.space_group_name_H-M   'P 1'
#
loop_
_entity.id
_entity.type
_entity.pdbx_description
1 polymer ?
#
loop_
_entity_poly.entity_id
_entity_poly.type
_entity_poly.pdbx_seq_one_letter_code
_entity_poly.pdbx_strand_id
1 'polypeptide(L)'
;MLRTLASALLTLALLVPASASEEEVYISIENIHGDADGFFDVFSGVQDAAMFNPIDIAGYGLYPMTINANGEVYDILEEQDLIDNFDTLVYPETIDAILGQDVDDLIVTSEGVGLANGALWITNICLDDACSETQWGVFSINN
;
A
#
# COMPACT_ATOMS: atom_id res chain seq x y z
N MET A 1 -40.57 -38.17 -37.35
CA MET A 1 -40.21 -38.22 -35.91
C MET A 1 -38.70 -38.29 -35.79
N LEU A 2 -38.14 -37.86 -34.65
CA LEU A 2 -36.71 -37.81 -34.27
C LEU A 2 -36.02 -36.46 -34.58
N ARG A 3 -36.30 -35.40 -33.80
CA ARG A 3 -35.68 -34.98 -32.52
C ARG A 3 -34.25 -34.46 -32.66
N THR A 4 -34.18 -33.13 -32.78
CA THR A 4 -33.07 -32.23 -32.50
C THR A 4 -32.46 -32.46 -31.12
N LEU A 5 -31.15 -32.24 -30.97
CA LEU A 5 -30.50 -31.79 -29.73
C LEU A 5 -29.20 -31.06 -30.10
N ALA A 6 -29.29 -29.74 -30.21
CA ALA A 6 -28.13 -28.85 -30.21
C ALA A 6 -27.72 -28.64 -28.75
N SER A 7 -26.49 -29.04 -28.40
CA SER A 7 -25.93 -28.80 -27.07
C SER A 7 -25.35 -27.39 -27.04
N ALA A 8 -26.01 -26.49 -26.29
CA ALA A 8 -25.46 -25.18 -25.97
C ALA A 8 -24.55 -25.32 -24.74
N LEU A 9 -23.24 -25.18 -24.93
CA LEU A 9 -22.28 -25.00 -23.84
C LEU A 9 -22.46 -23.58 -23.30
N LEU A 10 -23.04 -23.45 -22.11
CA LEU A 10 -23.13 -22.18 -21.38
C LEU A 10 -21.84 -22.02 -20.56
N THR A 11 -20.86 -21.30 -21.07
CA THR A 11 -19.70 -20.87 -20.28
C THR A 11 -20.15 -19.78 -19.31
N LEU A 12 -20.34 -20.16 -18.05
CA LEU A 12 -20.61 -19.24 -16.95
C LEU A 12 -19.29 -18.56 -16.56
N ALA A 13 -19.09 -17.31 -17.00
CA ALA A 13 -18.00 -16.49 -16.50
C ALA A 13 -18.31 -16.14 -15.04
N LEU A 14 -17.53 -16.68 -14.10
CA LEU A 14 -17.61 -16.31 -12.69
C LEU A 14 -17.02 -14.90 -12.56
N LEU A 15 -17.88 -13.90 -12.43
CA LEU A 15 -17.52 -12.59 -11.93
C LEU A 15 -17.29 -12.75 -10.43
N VAL A 16 -16.04 -12.86 -10.01
CA VAL A 16 -15.71 -12.73 -8.58
C VAL A 16 -15.99 -11.27 -8.19
N PRO A 17 -16.77 -11.00 -7.13
CA PRO A 17 -16.98 -9.64 -6.67
C PRO A 17 -15.68 -9.09 -6.07
N ALA A 18 -15.28 -7.87 -6.45
CA ALA A 18 -14.09 -7.18 -5.93
C ALA A 18 -14.06 -7.12 -4.39
N SER A 19 -15.21 -7.03 -3.74
CA SER A 19 -15.30 -7.05 -2.27
C SER A 19 -14.78 -8.34 -1.62
N ALA A 20 -14.72 -9.46 -2.35
CA ALA A 20 -14.14 -10.70 -1.81
C ALA A 20 -12.61 -10.65 -1.75
N SER A 21 -11.95 -10.01 -2.72
CA SER A 21 -10.50 -9.83 -2.72
C SER A 21 -10.08 -8.76 -1.70
N GLU A 22 -10.85 -7.68 -1.55
CA GLU A 22 -10.56 -6.65 -0.54
C GLU A 22 -10.63 -7.24 0.88
N GLU A 23 -11.64 -8.08 1.16
CA GLU A 23 -11.78 -8.80 2.43
C GLU A 23 -10.63 -9.79 2.65
N GLU A 24 -10.16 -10.49 1.62
CA GLU A 24 -9.00 -11.37 1.69
C GLU A 24 -7.71 -10.59 2.02
N VAL A 25 -7.51 -9.42 1.43
CA VAL A 25 -6.38 -8.53 1.73
C VAL A 25 -6.45 -8.04 3.17
N TYR A 26 -7.61 -7.56 3.61
CA TYR A 26 -7.84 -7.16 5.00
C TYR A 26 -7.46 -8.28 5.98
N ILE A 27 -7.98 -9.49 5.75
CA ILE A 27 -7.70 -10.67 6.58
C ILE A 27 -6.20 -11.01 6.55
N SER A 28 -5.53 -10.87 5.41
CA SER A 28 -4.09 -11.11 5.29
C SER A 28 -3.28 -10.15 6.17
N ILE A 29 -3.61 -8.84 6.11
CA ILE A 29 -2.95 -7.82 6.93
C ILE A 29 -3.20 -8.08 8.42
N GLU A 30 -4.45 -8.39 8.80
CA GLU A 30 -4.81 -8.70 10.19
C GLU A 30 -4.03 -9.91 10.71
N ASN A 31 -3.93 -10.99 9.92
CA ASN A 31 -3.22 -12.20 10.34
C ASN A 31 -1.70 -12.01 10.48
N ILE A 32 -1.09 -11.14 9.66
CA ILE A 32 0.36 -10.93 9.63
C ILE A 32 0.79 -9.84 10.61
N HIS A 33 0.04 -8.74 10.67
CA HIS A 33 0.41 -7.52 11.39
C HIS A 33 -0.49 -7.21 12.60
N GLY A 34 -1.65 -7.86 12.73
CA GLY A 34 -2.52 -7.78 13.91
C GLY A 34 -3.30 -6.47 14.08
N ASP A 35 -3.31 -5.61 13.06
CA ASP A 35 -4.01 -4.32 13.08
C ASP A 35 -4.30 -3.85 11.65
N ALA A 36 -5.26 -4.50 10.98
CA ALA A 36 -5.65 -4.11 9.62
C ALA A 36 -6.34 -2.73 9.57
N ASP A 37 -7.12 -2.38 10.58
CA ASP A 37 -7.80 -1.07 10.64
C ASP A 37 -6.77 0.07 10.67
N GLY A 38 -5.73 -0.03 11.51
CA GLY A 38 -4.66 0.96 11.56
C GLY A 38 -3.87 1.09 10.25
N PHE A 39 -3.72 -0.01 9.49
CA PHE A 39 -3.14 0.07 8.15
C PHE A 39 -4.03 0.90 7.21
N PHE A 40 -5.34 0.64 7.19
CA PHE A 40 -6.25 1.34 6.28
C PHE A 40 -6.43 2.83 6.63
N ASP A 41 -6.27 3.20 7.90
CA ASP A 41 -6.18 4.60 8.32
C ASP A 41 -4.94 5.29 7.71
N VAL A 42 -3.77 4.65 7.75
CA VAL A 42 -2.55 5.19 7.13
C VAL A 42 -2.65 5.18 5.59
N PHE A 43 -3.14 4.09 5.00
CA PHE A 43 -3.33 3.96 3.56
C PHE A 43 -4.20 5.08 2.99
N SER A 44 -5.37 5.32 3.60
CA SER A 44 -6.28 6.40 3.19
C SER A 44 -5.65 7.77 3.39
N GLY A 45 -4.93 7.99 4.50
CA GLY A 45 -4.19 9.23 4.74
C GLY A 45 -3.10 9.50 3.69
N VAL A 46 -2.37 8.46 3.28
CA VAL A 46 -1.36 8.54 2.20
C VAL A 46 -2.02 8.82 0.84
N GLN A 47 -3.17 8.22 0.54
CA GLN A 47 -3.92 8.53 -0.69
C GLN A 47 -4.46 9.97 -0.69
N ASP A 48 -4.97 10.45 0.44
CA ASP A 48 -5.43 11.85 0.59
C ASP A 48 -4.26 12.83 0.43
N ALA A 49 -3.10 12.55 1.03
CA ALA A 49 -1.89 13.34 0.84
C ALA A 49 -1.50 13.38 -0.65
N ALA A 50 -1.43 12.22 -1.32
CA ALA A 50 -1.15 12.14 -2.75
C ALA A 50 -2.16 12.95 -3.61
N MET A 51 -3.43 12.99 -3.22
CA MET A 51 -4.47 13.72 -3.94
C MET A 51 -4.40 15.24 -3.74
N PHE A 52 -4.18 15.72 -2.51
CA PHE A 52 -4.34 17.13 -2.15
C PHE A 52 -3.02 17.88 -2.01
N ASN A 53 -2.03 17.26 -1.37
CA ASN A 53 -0.74 17.87 -1.11
C ASN A 53 0.32 16.76 -0.86
N PRO A 54 1.01 16.28 -1.90
CA PRO A 54 1.89 15.11 -1.80
C PRO A 54 2.97 15.22 -0.73
N ILE A 55 3.42 16.43 -0.41
CA ILE A 55 4.40 16.68 0.65
C ILE A 55 3.93 16.15 2.01
N ASP A 56 2.62 16.09 2.26
CA ASP A 56 2.06 15.58 3.52
C ASP A 56 2.30 14.07 3.72
N ILE A 57 2.72 13.33 2.69
CA ILE A 57 3.20 11.94 2.83
C ILE A 57 4.35 11.86 3.83
N ALA A 58 5.17 12.91 3.95
CA ALA A 58 6.28 12.95 4.90
C ALA A 58 5.83 12.77 6.36
N GLY A 59 4.62 13.23 6.71
CA GLY A 59 4.05 13.07 8.06
C GLY A 59 3.69 11.62 8.42
N TYR A 60 3.64 10.71 7.43
CA TYR A 60 3.38 9.29 7.65
C TYR A 60 4.67 8.47 7.77
N GLY A 61 5.85 9.10 7.68
CA GLY A 61 7.14 8.42 7.72
C GLY A 61 7.49 7.83 9.10
N LEU A 62 8.00 6.60 9.09
CA LEU A 62 8.74 6.00 10.20
C LEU A 62 10.22 6.30 10.00
N TYR A 63 10.68 7.40 10.61
CA TYR A 63 12.07 7.84 10.48
C TYR A 63 13.00 7.11 11.47
N PRO A 64 14.25 6.81 11.07
CA PRO A 64 14.81 7.01 9.74
C PRO A 64 14.23 6.03 8.70
N MET A 65 14.03 6.52 7.47
CA MET A 65 13.52 5.72 6.35
C MET A 65 14.44 5.78 5.13
N THR A 66 14.28 4.84 4.19
CA THR A 66 15.08 4.81 2.96
C THR A 66 14.28 5.25 1.75
N ILE A 67 14.91 6.03 0.86
CA ILE A 67 14.33 6.36 -0.45
C ILE A 67 15.31 5.97 -1.55
N ASN A 68 14.86 5.13 -2.48
CA ASN A 68 15.59 4.85 -3.71
C ASN A 68 15.16 5.84 -4.78
N ALA A 69 16.08 6.69 -5.21
CA ALA A 69 15.87 7.67 -6.26
C ALA A 69 17.18 7.92 -7.00
N ASN A 70 17.13 8.37 -8.24
CA ASN A 70 18.31 8.80 -9.01
C ASN A 70 19.44 7.74 -9.12
N GLY A 71 19.10 6.46 -8.96
CA GLY A 71 20.06 5.34 -8.97
C GLY A 71 20.85 5.15 -7.68
N GLU A 72 20.49 5.83 -6.59
CA GLU A 72 21.12 5.77 -5.28
C GLU A 72 20.09 5.50 -4.17
N VAL A 73 20.57 5.13 -2.98
CA VAL A 73 19.75 4.99 -1.77
C VAL A 73 20.03 6.18 -0.86
N TYR A 74 18.99 6.90 -0.47
CA TYR A 74 19.05 8.02 0.46
C TYR A 74 18.50 7.60 1.83
N ASP A 75 19.27 7.86 2.89
CA ASP A 75 18.78 7.75 4.26
C ASP A 75 18.15 9.09 4.65
N ILE A 76 16.86 9.07 4.98
CA ILE A 76 16.09 10.24 5.42
C ILE A 76 15.92 10.13 6.93
N LEU A 77 16.48 11.07 7.68
CA LEU A 77 16.63 10.93 9.13
C LEU A 77 15.44 11.50 9.90
N GLU A 78 14.75 12.47 9.32
CA GLU A 78 13.57 13.10 9.90
C GLU A 78 12.60 13.63 8.82
N GLU A 79 11.39 13.96 9.25
CA GLU A 79 10.32 14.47 8.37
C GLU A 79 10.75 15.69 7.55
N GLN A 80 11.46 16.63 8.17
CA GLN A 80 11.89 17.84 7.49
C GLN A 80 12.90 17.55 6.35
N ASP A 81 13.73 16.50 6.47
CA ASP A 81 14.65 16.09 5.41
C ASP A 81 13.88 15.66 4.16
N LEU A 82 12.76 14.96 4.32
CA LEU A 82 11.90 14.57 3.21
C LEU A 82 11.20 15.78 2.62
N ILE A 83 10.62 16.65 3.45
CA ILE A 83 9.93 17.86 2.99
C ILE A 83 10.87 18.75 2.15
N ASP A 84 12.10 18.97 2.63
CA ASP A 84 13.07 19.85 1.97
C ASP A 84 13.54 19.31 0.60
N ASN A 85 13.47 17.99 0.40
CA ASN A 85 13.96 17.31 -0.80
C ASN A 85 12.85 16.59 -1.59
N PHE A 86 11.57 16.83 -1.26
CA PHE A 86 10.44 16.01 -1.70
C PHE A 86 10.41 15.85 -3.22
N ASP A 87 10.41 16.96 -3.96
CA ASP A 87 10.34 16.97 -5.43
C ASP A 87 11.54 16.29 -6.11
N THR A 88 12.66 16.10 -5.39
CA THR A 88 13.86 15.43 -5.91
C THR A 88 13.87 13.93 -5.60
N LEU A 89 13.19 13.53 -4.52
CA LEU A 89 13.26 12.17 -3.97
C LEU A 89 11.97 11.37 -4.17
N VAL A 90 10.83 12.02 -4.42
CA VAL A 90 9.54 11.35 -4.64
C VAL A 90 9.03 11.77 -6.01
N TYR A 91 9.02 10.83 -6.95
CA TYR A 91 8.69 11.13 -8.32
C TYR A 91 7.18 11.27 -8.54
N PRO A 92 6.73 12.14 -9.47
CA PRO A 92 5.31 12.29 -9.78
C PRO A 92 4.62 10.99 -10.15
N GLU A 93 5.29 10.10 -10.89
CA GLU A 93 4.76 8.77 -11.24
C GLU A 93 4.48 7.88 -10.02
N THR A 94 5.28 8.01 -8.96
CA THR A 94 5.07 7.30 -7.70
C THR A 94 3.81 7.83 -7.00
N ILE A 95 3.62 9.15 -6.99
CA ILE A 95 2.41 9.80 -6.45
C ILE A 95 1.16 9.38 -7.22
N ASP A 96 1.21 9.41 -8.56
CA ASP A 96 0.10 8.99 -9.42
C ASP A 96 -0.26 7.51 -9.20
N ALA A 97 0.74 6.65 -9.02
CA ALA A 97 0.52 5.23 -8.75
C ALA A 97 -0.08 4.98 -7.35
N ILE A 98 0.30 5.75 -6.33
CA ILE A 98 -0.31 5.70 -4.99
C ILE A 98 -1.79 6.11 -5.07
N LEU A 99 -2.07 7.21 -5.77
CA LEU A 99 -3.43 7.73 -5.94
C LEU A 99 -4.35 6.74 -6.66
N GLY A 100 -3.80 5.99 -7.61
CA GLY A 100 -4.52 4.95 -8.36
C GLY A 100 -4.55 3.57 -7.71
N GLN A 101 -3.97 3.40 -6.52
CA GLN A 101 -3.84 2.09 -5.88
C GLN A 101 -5.21 1.51 -5.47
N ASP A 102 -5.49 0.30 -5.93
CA ASP A 102 -6.60 -0.53 -5.48
C ASP A 102 -6.19 -1.40 -4.28
N VAL A 103 -7.11 -1.70 -3.38
CA VAL A 103 -6.85 -2.57 -2.23
C VAL A 103 -6.48 -3.98 -2.69
N ASP A 104 -7.09 -4.47 -3.76
CA ASP A 104 -6.87 -5.82 -4.31
C ASP A 104 -5.44 -6.04 -4.81
N ASP A 105 -4.75 -4.96 -5.16
CA ASP A 105 -3.39 -4.98 -5.71
C ASP A 105 -2.30 -4.76 -4.63
N LEU A 106 -2.66 -4.69 -3.35
CA LEU A 106 -1.72 -4.52 -2.26
C LEU A 106 -0.82 -5.75 -2.09
N ILE A 107 0.48 -5.50 -1.91
CA ILE A 107 1.48 -6.56 -1.69
C ILE A 107 1.65 -6.77 -0.19
N VAL A 108 0.94 -7.74 0.38
CA VAL A 108 1.03 -8.03 1.83
C VAL A 108 2.17 -9.02 2.10
N THR A 109 3.12 -8.63 2.97
CA THR A 109 4.24 -9.47 3.41
C THR A 109 4.48 -9.31 4.91
N SER A 110 5.39 -10.10 5.49
CA SER A 110 5.83 -9.91 6.88
C SER A 110 6.66 -8.64 7.10
N GLU A 111 7.23 -8.05 6.03
CA GLU A 111 8.01 -6.80 6.12
C GLU A 111 7.12 -5.56 6.07
N GLY A 112 5.85 -5.72 5.67
CA GLY A 112 4.91 -4.62 5.49
C GLY A 112 4.00 -4.86 4.29
N VAL A 113 3.27 -3.81 3.93
CA VAL A 113 2.33 -3.77 2.82
C VAL A 113 2.87 -2.80 1.76
N GLY A 114 3.09 -3.32 0.56
CA GLY A 114 3.55 -2.56 -0.59
C GLY A 114 2.39 -1.99 -1.39
N LEU A 115 2.45 -0.69 -1.69
CA LEU A 115 1.58 0.06 -2.58
C LEU A 115 2.31 0.33 -3.90
N ALA A 116 1.57 0.73 -4.92
CA ALA A 116 2.07 1.18 -6.21
C ALA A 116 3.08 0.20 -6.81
N ASN A 117 2.75 -1.11 -6.80
CA ASN A 117 3.64 -2.17 -7.25
C ASN A 117 5.00 -2.20 -6.52
N GLY A 118 5.00 -1.88 -5.22
CA GLY A 118 6.18 -1.87 -4.35
C GLY A 118 6.97 -0.55 -4.36
N ALA A 119 6.40 0.52 -4.92
CA ALA A 119 7.01 1.85 -4.90
C ALA A 119 6.89 2.55 -3.54
N LEU A 120 5.91 2.20 -2.71
CA LEU A 120 5.81 2.71 -1.33
C LEU A 120 5.50 1.56 -0.39
N TRP A 121 6.18 1.51 0.76
CA TRP A 121 5.99 0.46 1.75
C TRP A 121 5.58 1.02 3.10
N ILE A 122 4.47 0.49 3.63
CA ILE A 122 3.94 0.78 4.97
C ILE A 122 4.19 -0.44 5.85
N THR A 123 4.75 -0.25 7.05
CA THR A 123 4.96 -1.34 8.02
C THR A 123 4.36 -0.97 9.37
N ASN A 124 4.10 -2.00 10.18
CA ASN A 124 3.73 -1.86 11.57
C ASN A 124 4.95 -2.09 12.46
N ILE A 125 5.15 -1.24 13.46
CA ILE A 125 6.22 -1.38 14.46
C ILE A 125 5.66 -1.40 15.88
N CYS A 126 6.33 -2.12 16.77
CA CYS A 126 6.03 -2.05 18.21
C CYS A 126 6.63 -0.79 18.82
N LEU A 127 5.82 -0.03 19.57
CA LEU A 127 6.26 1.15 20.32
C LEU A 127 6.81 0.80 21.70
N ASP A 128 6.53 -0.42 22.17
CA ASP A 128 7.00 -0.96 23.44
C ASP A 128 7.51 -2.41 23.31
N ASP A 129 8.30 -2.85 24.28
CA ASP A 129 8.90 -4.20 24.29
C ASP A 129 7.86 -5.35 24.33
N ALA A 130 6.64 -5.06 24.77
CA ALA A 130 5.54 -6.02 24.85
C ALA A 130 4.67 -6.01 23.59
N CYS A 131 4.93 -5.11 22.63
CA CYS A 131 4.10 -4.82 21.47
C CYS A 131 2.63 -4.56 21.85
N SER A 132 2.39 -3.89 22.98
CA SER A 132 1.02 -3.54 23.40
C SER A 132 0.48 -2.28 22.70
N GLU A 133 1.40 -1.42 22.26
CA GLU A 133 1.15 -0.29 21.38
C GLU A 133 1.94 -0.47 20.08
N THR A 134 1.28 -0.20 18.97
CA THR A 134 1.82 -0.36 17.63
C THR A 134 1.61 0.90 16.81
N GLN A 135 2.44 1.11 15.78
CA GLN A 135 2.32 2.23 14.87
C GLN A 135 2.57 1.78 13.45
N TRP A 136 1.62 2.10 12.58
CA TRP A 136 1.79 2.02 11.13
C TRP A 136 2.49 3.27 10.59
N GLY A 137 3.30 3.10 9.57
CA GLY A 137 3.83 4.21 8.79
C GLY A 137 4.73 3.79 7.64
N VAL A 138 5.09 4.76 6.80
CA VAL A 138 5.91 4.56 5.61
C VAL A 138 7.38 4.40 6.02
N PHE A 139 8.02 3.31 5.61
CA PHE A 139 9.45 3.08 5.91
C PHE A 139 10.34 3.04 4.67
N SER A 140 9.74 2.98 3.46
CA SER A 140 10.51 3.01 2.21
C SER A 140 9.71 3.58 1.04
N ILE A 141 10.41 4.31 0.16
CA ILE A 141 9.92 4.71 -1.17
C ILE A 141 10.93 4.25 -2.23
N ASN A 142 10.45 3.64 -3.31
CA ASN A 142 11.24 3.08 -4.42
C ASN A 142 10.74 3.65 -5.75
N ASN A 143 11.42 4.67 -6.26
CA ASN A 143 11.09 5.25 -7.57
C ASN A 143 11.75 4.54 -8.75
#